data_AF-A0A819XTN4-F1
#
_entry.id   AF-A0A819XTN4-F1
#
_cell.length_a   1.000
_cell.length_b   1.000
_cell.length_c   1.000
_cell.angle_alpha   90.00
_cell.angle_beta   90.00
_cell.angle_gamma   90.00
#
_symmetry.space_group_name_H-M   'P 1'
#
loop_
_entity.id
_entity.type
_entity.pdbx_description
1 polymer ?
#
loop_
_entity_poly.entity_id
_entity_poly.type
_entity_poly.pdbx_seq_one_letter_code
_entity_poly.pdbx_strand_id
1 'polypeptide(L)'
;MRKPAEYSRPLTMNDVPKIRSFIRSRYTTDAHNQMEKDYKRTHEDLYRMQLDDLDSYHETNRQNMLRVYHSYLENTPGSKKALRELCDQVAPPYTNSSIDTTV
;
A
#
# COMPACT_ATOMS: atom_id res chain seq x y z
N MET A 1 -4.04 14.94 -39.48
CA MET A 1 -3.37 13.80 -38.83
C MET A 1 -4.14 12.52 -39.12
N ARG A 2 -3.58 11.56 -39.88
CA ARG A 2 -4.17 10.23 -40.07
C ARG A 2 -3.88 9.39 -38.81
N LYS A 3 -4.91 8.84 -38.16
CA LYS A 3 -4.72 7.83 -37.10
C LYS A 3 -4.01 6.61 -37.71
N PRO A 4 -3.01 6.00 -37.04
CA PRO A 4 -2.38 4.80 -37.56
C PRO A 4 -3.42 3.68 -37.70
N ALA A 5 -3.44 3.06 -38.88
CA ALA A 5 -4.47 2.10 -39.32
C ALA A 5 -4.47 0.75 -38.57
N GLU A 6 -3.68 0.60 -37.50
CA GLU A 6 -3.48 -0.67 -36.79
C GLU A 6 -4.56 -1.02 -35.76
N TYR A 7 -5.50 -0.11 -35.45
CA TYR A 7 -6.52 -0.32 -34.41
C TYR A 7 -7.92 -0.73 -34.92
N SER A 8 -8.05 -1.23 -36.14
CA SER A 8 -9.36 -1.54 -36.75
C SER A 8 -9.79 -3.02 -36.68
N ARG A 9 -8.94 -3.92 -36.18
CA ARG A 9 -9.29 -5.35 -36.10
C ARG A 9 -9.99 -5.67 -34.77
N PRO A 10 -11.10 -6.44 -34.77
CA PRO A 10 -11.76 -6.87 -33.54
C PRO A 10 -10.79 -7.70 -32.70
N LEU A 11 -10.79 -7.47 -31.38
CA LEU A 11 -9.98 -8.23 -30.44
C LEU A 11 -10.42 -9.69 -30.47
N THR A 12 -9.47 -10.59 -30.69
CA THR A 12 -9.73 -12.04 -30.70
C THR A 12 -9.20 -12.69 -29.42
N MET A 13 -9.65 -13.91 -29.10
CA MET A 13 -9.14 -14.66 -27.93
C MET A 13 -7.62 -14.90 -27.99
N ASN A 14 -7.03 -14.96 -29.20
CA ASN A 14 -5.59 -15.07 -29.39
C ASN A 14 -4.80 -13.82 -28.98
N ASP A 15 -5.47 -12.67 -28.84
CA ASP A 15 -4.84 -11.41 -28.41
C ASP A 15 -4.81 -11.29 -26.87
N VAL A 16 -5.59 -12.10 -26.14
CA VAL A 16 -5.68 -12.06 -24.67
C VAL A 16 -4.31 -12.24 -23.99
N PRO A 17 -3.43 -13.19 -24.40
CA PRO A 17 -2.10 -13.32 -23.82
C PRO A 17 -1.23 -12.05 -24.02
N LYS A 18 -1.33 -11.42 -25.20
CA LYS A 18 -0.58 -10.18 -25.52
C LYS A 18 -1.11 -8.99 -24.73
N ILE A 19 -2.42 -8.88 -24.57
CA ILE A 19 -3.04 -7.85 -23.74
C ILE A 19 -2.61 -8.03 -22.28
N ARG A 20 -2.65 -9.27 -21.78
CA ARG A 20 -2.24 -9.60 -20.41
C ARG A 20 -0.76 -9.27 -20.17
N SER A 21 0.13 -9.58 -21.10
CA SER A 21 1.55 -9.26 -20.97
C SER A 21 1.80 -7.76 -21.04
N PHE A 22 1.10 -7.03 -21.92
CA PHE A 22 1.20 -5.58 -22.02
C PHE A 22 0.74 -4.89 -20.73
N ILE A 23 -0.45 -5.25 -20.24
CA ILE A 23 -0.99 -4.78 -18.95
C ILE A 23 0.01 -5.08 -17.85
N ARG A 24 0.43 -6.35 -17.72
CA ARG A 24 1.40 -6.75 -16.70
C ARG A 24 2.66 -5.88 -16.78
N SER A 25 3.26 -5.72 -17.96
CA SER A 25 4.49 -4.94 -18.11
C SER A 25 4.31 -3.48 -17.69
N ARG A 26 3.19 -2.84 -18.05
CA ARG A 26 2.90 -1.46 -17.66
C ARG A 26 2.77 -1.33 -16.14
N TYR A 27 2.03 -2.24 -15.51
CA TYR A 27 1.80 -2.17 -14.07
C TYR A 27 2.99 -2.68 -13.25
N THR A 28 3.83 -3.59 -13.76
CA THR A 28 5.03 -4.06 -13.06
C THR A 28 6.22 -3.12 -13.18
N THR A 29 6.37 -2.42 -14.31
CA THR A 29 7.52 -1.52 -14.52
C THR A 29 7.48 -0.35 -13.54
N ASP A 30 6.29 0.18 -13.26
CA ASP A 30 6.12 1.28 -12.30
C ASP A 30 5.80 0.81 -10.88
N ALA A 31 5.58 -0.49 -10.65
CA ALA A 31 5.20 -1.03 -9.35
C ALA A 31 6.23 -0.70 -8.26
N HIS A 32 7.53 -0.76 -8.58
CA HIS A 32 8.58 -0.45 -7.61
C HIS A 32 8.60 1.04 -7.25
N ASN A 33 8.52 1.92 -8.24
CA ASN A 33 8.48 3.37 -8.03
C ASN A 33 7.21 3.79 -7.27
N GLN A 34 6.08 3.16 -7.59
CA GLN A 34 4.82 3.39 -6.89
C GLN A 34 4.90 2.91 -5.43
N MET A 35 5.51 1.75 -5.18
CA MET A 35 5.75 1.25 -3.83
C MET A 35 6.64 2.21 -3.01
N GLU A 36 7.71 2.75 -3.60
CA GLU A 36 8.58 3.73 -2.93
C GLU A 36 7.85 5.06 -2.68
N LYS A 37 7.02 5.51 -3.62
CA LYS A 37 6.20 6.71 -3.47
C LYS A 37 5.17 6.55 -2.35
N ASP A 38 4.49 5.40 -2.31
CA ASP A 38 3.53 5.09 -1.26
C ASP A 38 4.22 4.97 0.10
N TYR A 39 5.42 4.36 0.15
CA TYR A 39 6.26 4.32 1.35
C TYR A 39 6.58 5.73 1.88
N LYS A 40 7.10 6.62 1.03
CA LYS A 40 7.44 8.00 1.42
C LYS A 40 6.22 8.77 1.89
N ARG A 41 5.09 8.68 1.17
CA ARG A 41 3.84 9.33 1.56
C ARG A 41 3.36 8.85 2.93
N THR A 42 3.36 7.53 3.15
CA THR A 42 2.95 6.96 4.44
C THR A 42 3.88 7.37 5.58
N HIS A 43 5.17 7.48 5.33
CA HIS A 43 6.13 7.99 6.30
C HIS A 43 5.81 9.45 6.66
N GLU A 44 5.58 10.33 5.69
CA GLU A 44 5.19 11.72 5.93
C GLU A 44 3.83 11.84 6.65
N ASP A 45 2.83 11.06 6.23
CA ASP A 45 1.51 11.02 6.88
C ASP A 45 1.63 10.63 8.35
N LEU A 46 2.56 9.73 8.69
CA LEU A 46 2.78 9.27 10.06
C LEU A 46 3.24 10.40 10.98
N TYR A 47 4.21 11.23 10.56
CA TYR A 47 4.62 12.42 11.32
C TYR A 47 3.55 13.50 11.33
N ARG A 48 2.81 13.68 10.23
CA ARG A 48 1.71 14.65 10.20
C ARG A 48 0.61 14.30 11.21
N MET A 49 0.44 13.01 11.48
CA MET A 49 -0.53 12.50 12.44
C MET A 49 0.02 12.34 13.86
N GLN A 50 1.24 12.82 14.12
CA GLN A 50 1.87 12.85 15.45
C GLN A 50 2.03 11.47 16.09
N LEU A 51 2.28 10.43 15.29
CA LEU A 51 2.55 9.09 15.82
C LEU A 51 3.88 8.99 16.58
N ASP A 52 4.80 9.90 16.31
CA ASP A 52 6.05 10.05 17.08
C ASP A 52 5.79 10.41 18.54
N ASP A 53 4.62 10.95 18.86
CA ASP A 53 4.19 11.27 20.23
C ASP A 53 3.26 10.21 20.83
N LEU A 54 3.13 9.02 20.22
CA LEU A 54 2.23 7.95 20.71
C LEU A 54 2.52 7.52 22.16
N ASP A 55 3.74 7.70 22.64
CA ASP A 55 4.15 7.41 24.02
C ASP A 55 3.64 8.42 25.05
N SER A 56 3.19 9.61 24.62
CA SER A 56 2.54 10.59 25.51
C SER A 56 1.10 10.20 25.84
N TYR A 57 0.49 9.34 25.03
CA TYR A 57 -0.89 8.88 25.20
C TYR A 57 -0.98 7.68 26.16
N HIS A 58 -2.08 7.62 26.90
CA HIS A 58 -2.42 6.44 27.70
C HIS A 58 -2.50 5.18 26.83
N GLU A 59 -2.01 4.05 27.34
CA GLU A 59 -1.89 2.75 26.64
C GLU A 59 -3.13 2.40 25.79
N THR A 60 -4.32 2.46 26.38
CA THR A 60 -5.59 2.16 25.68
C THR A 60 -5.82 3.04 24.45
N ASN A 61 -5.51 4.34 24.55
CA ASN A 61 -5.67 5.27 23.43
C ASN A 61 -4.61 5.01 22.36
N ARG A 62 -3.37 4.71 22.78
CA ARG A 62 -2.27 4.33 21.88
C ARG A 62 -2.66 3.13 21.02
N GLN A 63 -3.21 2.07 21.61
CA GLN A 63 -3.66 0.87 20.91
C GLN A 63 -4.80 1.17 19.91
N ASN A 64 -5.76 2.02 20.27
CA ASN A 64 -6.84 2.40 19.39
C ASN A 64 -6.36 3.23 18.20
N MET A 65 -5.43 4.17 18.43
CA MET A 65 -4.82 4.98 17.38
C MET A 65 -4.07 4.10 16.39
N LEU A 66 -3.23 3.16 16.87
CA LEU A 66 -2.53 2.19 16.03
C LEU A 66 -3.51 1.40 15.12
N ARG A 67 -4.63 0.91 15.66
CA ARG A 67 -5.66 0.18 14.88
C ARG A 67 -6.28 1.02 13.77
N VAL A 68 -6.56 2.29 14.06
CA VAL A 68 -7.10 3.23 13.06
C VAL A 68 -6.08 3.48 11.95
N TYR A 69 -4.81 3.63 12.31
CA TYR A 69 -3.75 3.84 11.32
C TYR A 69 -3.50 2.61 10.44
N HIS A 70 -3.49 1.41 11.01
CA HIS A 70 -3.50 0.18 10.21
C HIS A 70 -4.67 0.18 9.24
N SER A 71 -5.87 0.53 9.69
CA SER A 71 -7.04 0.56 8.79
C SER A 71 -6.95 1.63 7.69
N TYR A 72 -6.33 2.78 7.96
CA TYR A 72 -6.29 3.92 7.03
C TYR A 72 -5.09 3.91 6.08
N LEU A 73 -3.93 3.45 6.56
CA LEU A 73 -2.67 3.51 5.82
C LEU A 73 -2.30 2.16 5.21
N GLU A 74 -2.79 1.01 5.69
CA GLU A 74 -2.38 -0.33 5.24
C GLU A 74 -3.00 -0.78 3.90
N ASN A 75 -3.31 0.17 3.03
CA ASN A 75 -4.05 -0.06 1.77
C ASN A 75 -3.15 -0.44 0.58
N THR A 76 -1.82 -0.29 0.69
CA THR A 76 -0.87 -0.60 -0.38
C THR A 76 0.33 -1.42 0.13
N PRO A 77 1.04 -2.17 -0.73
CA PRO A 77 2.23 -2.90 -0.32
C PRO A 77 3.35 -1.99 0.23
N GLY A 78 3.50 -0.77 -0.33
CA GLY A 78 4.50 0.20 0.13
C GLY A 78 4.17 0.77 1.51
N SER A 79 2.90 1.09 1.73
CA SER A 79 2.44 1.61 3.02
C SER A 79 2.42 0.54 4.12
N LYS A 80 2.14 -0.72 3.79
CA LYS A 80 2.33 -1.89 4.67
C LYS A 80 3.76 -1.99 5.18
N LYS A 81 4.73 -1.85 4.27
CA LYS A 81 6.15 -1.89 4.62
C LYS A 81 6.53 -0.74 5.55
N ALA A 82 6.11 0.49 5.23
CA ALA A 82 6.38 1.68 6.04
C ALA A 82 5.82 1.55 7.46
N LEU A 83 4.55 1.16 7.60
CA LEU A 83 3.90 1.00 8.90
C LEU A 83 4.59 -0.06 9.77
N ARG A 84 4.96 -1.20 9.19
CA ARG A 84 5.66 -2.25 9.94
C ARG A 84 6.99 -1.76 10.50
N GLU A 85 7.81 -1.13 9.65
CA GLU A 85 9.11 -0.61 10.06
C GLU A 85 9.01 0.50 11.12
N LEU A 86 7.96 1.32 11.05
CA LEU A 86 7.75 2.44 11.98
C LEU A 86 7.11 1.99 13.30
N CYS A 87 6.13 1.07 13.27
CA CYS A 87 5.55 0.50 14.49
C CYS A 87 6.59 -0.30 15.29
N ASP A 88 7.51 -1.00 14.60
CA ASP A 88 8.63 -1.72 15.24
C ASP A 88 9.66 -0.75 15.89
N GLN A 89 9.68 0.54 15.50
CA GLN A 89 10.55 1.57 16.07
C GLN A 89 9.91 2.34 17.24
N VAL A 90 8.59 2.59 17.18
CA VAL A 90 7.86 3.41 18.18
C VAL A 90 7.41 2.58 19.38
N ALA A 91 7.29 1.25 19.29
CA ALA A 91 6.95 0.41 20.44
C ALA A 91 7.63 -0.97 20.41
N PRO A 92 8.02 -1.56 21.57
CA PRO A 92 8.49 -2.95 21.65
C PRO A 92 7.38 -3.90 21.16
N PRO A 93 7.73 -5.14 20.72
CA PRO A 93 7.09 -5.78 19.58
C PRO A 93 5.57 -5.86 19.74
N TYR A 94 4.87 -5.24 18.79
CA TYR A 94 3.45 -5.44 18.58
C TYR A 94 3.24 -6.93 18.27
N THR A 95 2.89 -7.72 19.29
CA THR A 95 2.53 -9.11 19.10
C THR A 95 1.26 -9.11 18.27
N ASN A 96 1.36 -9.54 17.01
CA ASN A 96 0.22 -9.87 16.18
C ASN A 96 -0.62 -10.94 16.92
N SER A 97 -1.55 -10.50 17.78
CA SER A 97 -2.64 -11.37 18.19
C SER A 97 -3.49 -11.52 16.94
N SER A 98 -3.32 -12.66 16.30
CA SER A 98 -4.15 -13.21 15.24
C SER A 98 -5.50 -12.52 15.16
N ILE A 99 -5.71 -11.73 14.11
CA ILE A 99 -7.05 -11.33 13.70
C ILE A 99 -7.66 -12.62 13.11
N ASP A 100 -8.14 -13.47 14.00
CA ASP A 100 -9.03 -14.56 13.68
C ASP A 100 -10.29 -13.89 13.15
N THR A 101 -10.43 -13.87 11.83
CA THR A 101 -11.60 -13.34 11.15
C THR A 101 -12.70 -14.38 11.32
N THR A 102 -13.41 -14.30 12.44
CA THR A 102 -14.60 -15.10 12.68
C THR A 102 -15.82 -14.19 12.63
N VAL A 103 -16.66 -14.49 11.64
CA VAL A 103 -18.03 -14.03 11.33
C VAL A 103 -18.14 -12.79 10.44
#